data_AF-A0A7Y5WXS3-F1
#
_entry.id   AF-A0A7Y5WXS3-F1
#
_cell.length_a   1.000
_cell.length_b   1.000
_cell.length_c   1.000
_cell.angle_alpha   90.00
_cell.angle_beta   90.00
_cell.angle_gamma   90.00
#
_symmetry.space_group_name_H-M   'P 1'
#
loop_
_entity.id
_entity.type
_entity.pdbx_description
1 polymer ?
#
loop_
_entity_poly.entity_id
_entity_poly.type
_entity_poly.pdbx_seq_one_letter_code
_entity_poly.pdbx_strand_id
1 'polypeptide(L)'
;MNEHVSDEQLSLLLDSGLSLAAREAVLTHVRSCPACAERHDRLVELTATMRLAGGLDWTQQHTEATLARVRSSTSRRPQITARLQARDWSLPVAATLALAGISALFLGPFGVGNALLTAPASASGFLSLALPVSGHVVLLLAAAVALGCLAYPLSRSR
;
A
#
# COMPACT_ATOMS: atom_id res chain seq x y z
N MET A 1 4.94 -7.80 -29.25
CA MET A 1 4.83 -8.69 -28.08
C MET A 1 3.62 -8.20 -27.30
N ASN A 2 2.49 -8.89 -27.41
CA ASN A 2 1.27 -8.50 -26.71
C ASN A 2 1.37 -9.05 -25.29
N GLU A 3 1.69 -8.17 -24.35
CA GLU A 3 1.71 -8.51 -22.94
C GLU A 3 0.29 -8.93 -22.52
N HIS A 4 0.15 -10.17 -22.08
CA HIS A 4 -1.12 -10.71 -21.65
C HIS A 4 -1.43 -10.29 -20.21
N VAL A 5 -2.71 -10.10 -19.89
CA VAL A 5 -3.18 -9.91 -18.52
C VAL A 5 -2.83 -11.15 -17.68
N SER A 6 -2.34 -10.92 -16.45
CA SER A 6 -1.99 -11.99 -15.53
C SER A 6 -3.24 -12.69 -14.99
N ASP A 7 -3.12 -13.98 -14.64
CA ASP A 7 -4.25 -14.75 -14.13
C ASP A 7 -4.77 -14.19 -12.79
N GLU A 8 -3.91 -13.58 -11.98
CA GLU A 8 -4.29 -12.90 -10.74
C GLU A 8 -5.17 -11.68 -11.00
N GLN A 9 -4.87 -10.88 -12.03
CA GLN A 9 -5.72 -9.76 -12.43
C GLN A 9 -7.09 -10.23 -12.94
N LEU A 10 -7.14 -11.34 -13.68
CA LEU A 10 -8.41 -11.94 -14.12
C LEU A 10 -9.23 -12.47 -12.93
N SER A 11 -8.59 -13.08 -11.93
CA SER A 11 -9.29 -13.50 -10.69
C SER A 11 -9.82 -12.30 -9.91
N LEU A 12 -9.00 -11.27 -9.70
CA LEU A 12 -9.41 -10.04 -9.01
C LEU A 12 -10.53 -9.30 -9.76
N LEU A 13 -10.59 -9.42 -11.07
CA LEU A 13 -11.70 -8.87 -11.87
C LEU A 13 -13.03 -9.54 -11.51
N LEU A 14 -13.04 -10.87 -11.36
CA LEU A 14 -14.22 -11.67 -10.97
C LEU A 14 -14.67 -11.38 -9.55
N ASP A 15 -13.72 -11.24 -8.62
CA ASP A 15 -13.99 -10.97 -7.21
C ASP A 15 -14.22 -9.48 -6.89
N SER A 16 -14.24 -8.61 -7.92
CA SER A 16 -14.35 -7.15 -7.79
C SER A 16 -13.27 -6.49 -6.92
N GLY A 17 -12.10 -7.12 -6.79
CA GLY A 17 -10.97 -6.64 -6.00
C GLY A 17 -10.09 -5.59 -6.70
N LEU A 18 -10.36 -5.28 -7.98
CA LEU A 18 -9.64 -4.25 -8.73
C LEU A 18 -10.19 -2.85 -8.47
N SER A 19 -9.31 -1.84 -8.49
CA SER A 19 -9.73 -0.43 -8.54
C SER A 19 -10.50 -0.14 -9.84
N LEU A 20 -11.34 0.90 -9.85
CA LEU A 20 -12.17 1.25 -11.02
C LEU A 20 -11.34 1.46 -12.30
N ALA A 21 -10.20 2.15 -12.18
CA ALA A 21 -9.30 2.39 -13.32
C ALA A 21 -8.64 1.09 -13.81
N ALA A 22 -8.18 0.23 -12.91
CA ALA A 22 -7.56 -1.05 -13.26
C ALA A 22 -8.57 -2.01 -13.89
N ARG A 23 -9.81 -2.04 -13.37
CA ARG A 23 -10.92 -2.82 -13.93
C ARG A 23 -11.20 -2.43 -15.37
N GLU A 24 -11.32 -1.13 -15.67
CA GLU A 24 -11.59 -0.68 -17.05
C GLU A 24 -10.45 -1.01 -18.00
N ALA A 25 -9.19 -0.87 -17.56
CA ALA A 25 -8.02 -1.23 -18.35
C ALA A 25 -7.98 -2.73 -18.69
N VAL A 26 -8.23 -3.60 -17.70
CA VAL A 26 -8.29 -5.05 -17.91
C VAL A 26 -9.46 -5.42 -18.82
N LEU A 27 -10.65 -4.85 -18.63
CA LEU A 27 -11.80 -5.11 -19.51
C LEU A 27 -11.53 -4.67 -20.95
N THR A 28 -10.90 -3.52 -21.14
CA THR A 28 -10.50 -3.04 -22.47
C THR A 28 -9.55 -4.02 -23.14
N HIS A 29 -8.54 -4.51 -22.40
CA HIS A 29 -7.61 -5.51 -22.92
C HIS A 29 -8.33 -6.83 -23.27
N VAL A 30 -9.17 -7.35 -22.38
CA VAL A 30 -9.92 -8.61 -22.58
C VAL A 30 -10.80 -8.53 -23.85
N ARG A 31 -11.44 -7.38 -24.10
CA ARG A 31 -12.22 -7.16 -25.33
C ARG A 31 -11.36 -7.20 -26.61
N SER A 32 -10.09 -6.79 -26.51
CA SER A 32 -9.16 -6.74 -27.66
C SER A 32 -8.32 -8.00 -27.86
N CYS A 33 -8.20 -8.86 -26.84
CA CYS A 33 -7.32 -10.03 -26.85
C CYS A 33 -8.14 -11.33 -26.69
N PRO A 34 -8.35 -12.10 -27.78
CA PRO A 34 -9.16 -13.32 -27.74
C PRO A 34 -8.67 -14.38 -26.74
N ALA A 35 -7.35 -14.52 -26.59
CA ALA A 35 -6.76 -15.47 -25.64
C ALA A 35 -7.05 -15.09 -24.17
N CYS A 36 -7.16 -13.79 -23.85
CA CYS A 36 -7.52 -13.33 -22.52
C CYS A 36 -9.03 -13.46 -22.28
N ALA A 37 -9.87 -13.24 -23.31
CA ALA A 37 -11.30 -13.47 -23.25
C ALA A 37 -11.62 -14.95 -22.97
N GLU A 38 -11.01 -15.87 -23.72
CA GLU A 38 -11.22 -17.30 -23.52
C GLU A 38 -10.81 -17.76 -22.12
N ARG A 39 -9.68 -17.26 -21.59
CA ARG A 39 -9.25 -17.56 -20.22
C ARG A 39 -10.23 -17.01 -19.18
N HIS A 40 -10.72 -15.80 -19.37
CA HIS A 40 -11.72 -15.20 -18.49
C HIS A 40 -13.02 -16.02 -18.50
N ASP A 41 -13.51 -16.44 -19.67
CA ASP A 41 -14.73 -17.23 -19.79
C ASP A 41 -14.61 -18.60 -19.09
N ARG A 42 -13.45 -19.27 -19.22
CA ARG A 42 -13.17 -20.51 -18.47
C ARG A 42 -13.19 -20.30 -16.95
N LEU A 43 -12.67 -19.17 -16.46
CA LEU A 43 -12.72 -18.84 -15.02
C LEU A 43 -14.16 -18.54 -14.55
N VAL A 44 -14.95 -17.85 -15.37
CA VAL A 44 -16.38 -17.59 -15.10
C VAL A 44 -17.15 -18.91 -15.03
N GLU A 45 -16.93 -19.80 -16.00
CA GLU A 45 -17.56 -21.13 -16.04
C GLU A 45 -17.18 -21.96 -14.81
N LEU A 46 -15.89 -22.03 -14.47
CA LEU A 46 -15.44 -22.71 -13.26
C LEU A 46 -16.10 -22.14 -12.00
N THR A 47 -16.17 -20.81 -11.88
CA THR A 47 -16.81 -20.15 -10.73
C THR A 47 -18.30 -20.46 -10.68
N ALA A 48 -18.99 -20.49 -11.82
CA ALA A 48 -20.40 -20.85 -11.90
C ALA A 48 -20.63 -22.31 -11.50
N THR A 49 -19.82 -23.25 -11.99
CA THR A 49 -19.91 -24.68 -11.61
C THR A 49 -19.68 -24.88 -10.12
N MET A 50 -18.69 -24.20 -9.53
CA MET A 50 -18.45 -24.27 -8.08
C MET A 50 -19.61 -23.69 -7.25
N ARG A 51 -20.28 -22.63 -7.73
CA ARG A 51 -21.48 -22.09 -7.07
C ARG A 51 -22.67 -23.03 -7.13
N LEU A 52 -22.81 -23.78 -8.24
CA LEU A 52 -23.88 -24.75 -8.42
C LEU A 52 -23.63 -26.07 -7.71
N ALA A 53 -22.38 -26.41 -7.39
CA ALA A 53 -22.02 -27.63 -6.69
C ALA A 53 -22.64 -27.76 -5.27
N GLY A 54 -23.33 -26.72 -4.79
CA GLY A 54 -24.02 -26.73 -3.51
C GLY A 54 -23.05 -26.42 -2.36
N GLY A 55 -23.50 -25.58 -1.43
CA GLY A 55 -22.76 -25.37 -0.19
C GLY A 55 -22.67 -26.69 0.58
N LEU A 56 -21.54 -26.93 1.24
CA LEU A 56 -21.45 -28.00 2.23
C LEU A 56 -22.49 -27.72 3.32
N ASP A 57 -23.40 -28.67 3.55
CA ASP A 57 -24.36 -28.55 4.65
C ASP A 57 -23.60 -28.48 5.98
N TRP A 58 -23.53 -27.29 6.53
CA TRP A 58 -22.88 -27.05 7.80
C TRP A 58 -23.78 -27.50 8.95
N THR A 59 -23.52 -28.69 9.47
CA THR A 59 -24.27 -29.26 10.60
C THR A 59 -23.69 -28.81 11.94
N GLN A 60 -24.48 -28.95 13.02
CA GLN A 60 -24.01 -28.73 14.38
C GLN A 60 -22.80 -29.63 14.73
N GLN A 61 -22.75 -30.84 14.20
CA GLN A 61 -21.63 -31.77 14.40
C GLN A 61 -20.32 -31.21 13.81
N HIS A 62 -20.37 -30.52 12.68
CA HIS A 62 -19.19 -29.83 12.12
C HIS A 62 -18.69 -28.74 13.07
N THR A 63 -19.60 -27.93 13.64
CA THR A 63 -19.25 -26.91 14.65
C THR A 63 -18.57 -27.53 15.87
N GLU A 64 -19.16 -28.59 16.44
CA GLU A 64 -18.61 -29.26 17.62
C GLU A 64 -17.24 -29.88 17.33
N ALA A 65 -17.06 -30.50 16.16
CA ALA A 65 -15.78 -31.05 15.73
C ALA A 65 -14.70 -29.97 15.55
N THR A 66 -15.04 -28.81 14.97
CA THR A 66 -14.12 -27.68 14.84
C THR A 66 -13.75 -27.11 16.21
N LEU A 67 -14.72 -26.91 17.09
CA LEU A 67 -14.47 -26.41 18.46
C LEU A 67 -13.60 -27.38 19.27
N ALA A 68 -13.82 -28.69 19.14
CA ALA A 68 -13.00 -29.70 19.78
C ALA A 68 -11.54 -29.63 19.27
N ARG A 69 -11.32 -29.45 17.96
CA ARG A 69 -9.98 -29.28 17.39
C ARG A 69 -9.30 -28.01 17.90
N VAL A 70 -9.99 -26.87 17.92
CA VAL A 70 -9.43 -25.60 18.43
C VAL A 70 -9.08 -25.70 19.92
N ARG A 71 -9.93 -26.33 20.75
CA ARG A 71 -9.64 -26.58 22.17
C ARG A 71 -8.43 -27.51 22.34
N SER A 72 -8.33 -28.55 21.54
CA SER A 72 -7.19 -29.49 21.57
C SER A 72 -5.88 -28.86 21.09
N SER A 73 -5.92 -27.96 20.12
CA SER A 73 -4.73 -27.24 19.64
C SER A 73 -4.26 -26.17 20.61
N THR A 74 -5.17 -25.62 21.43
CA THR A 74 -4.82 -24.65 22.48
C THR A 74 -4.00 -25.30 23.61
N SER A 75 -4.12 -26.62 23.82
CA SER A 75 -3.32 -27.35 24.83
C SER A 75 -1.89 -27.65 24.37
N ARG A 76 -1.62 -27.67 23.05
CA ARG A 76 -0.27 -27.74 22.47
C ARG A 76 0.10 -26.35 21.97
N ARG A 77 0.52 -25.47 22.87
CA ARG A 77 1.26 -24.26 22.49
C ARG A 77 2.74 -24.64 22.30
N PRO A 78 3.27 -24.82 21.07
CA PRO A 78 4.68 -24.60 20.87
C PRO A 78 4.92 -23.09 21.02
N GLN A 79 5.80 -22.70 21.94
CA GLN A 79 6.23 -21.31 22.17
C GLN A 79 7.04 -20.76 20.98
N ILE A 80 6.43 -20.63 19.80
CA ILE A 80 7.05 -20.06 18.60
C ILE A 80 6.37 -18.72 18.28
N THR A 81 6.25 -17.84 19.27
CA THR A 81 5.72 -16.47 19.04
C THR A 81 6.49 -15.42 19.85
N ALA A 82 7.82 -15.53 19.91
CA ALA A 82 8.66 -14.48 20.51
C ALA A 82 9.75 -13.92 19.57
N ARG A 83 9.84 -14.37 18.31
CA ARG A 83 10.89 -13.88 17.38
C ARG A 83 10.41 -13.31 16.03
N LEU A 84 9.11 -13.29 15.73
CA LEU A 84 8.63 -12.87 14.40
C LEU A 84 7.72 -11.64 14.37
N GLN A 85 7.45 -10.97 15.50
CA GLN A 85 6.60 -9.79 15.55
C GLN A 85 7.33 -8.58 16.15
N ALA A 86 8.33 -8.09 15.42
CA ALA A 86 8.72 -6.68 15.44
C ALA A 86 9.43 -6.38 14.12
N ARG A 87 8.75 -6.61 12.99
CA ARG A 87 9.19 -6.04 11.71
C ARG A 87 8.73 -4.59 11.72
N ASP A 88 9.52 -3.77 12.40
CA ASP A 88 9.31 -2.34 12.60
C ASP A 88 9.25 -1.62 11.25
N TRP A 89 8.03 -1.42 10.74
CA TRP A 89 7.73 -0.59 9.56
C TRP A 89 8.08 0.90 9.76
N SER A 90 8.53 1.30 10.95
CA SER A 90 9.03 2.64 11.23
C SER A 90 10.40 2.93 10.62
N LEU A 91 11.21 1.91 10.33
CA LEU A 91 12.55 2.08 9.76
C LEU A 91 12.57 2.68 8.35
N PRO A 92 11.75 2.22 7.36
CA PRO A 92 11.74 2.84 6.05
C PRO A 92 11.19 4.27 6.07
N VAL A 93 10.18 4.56 6.90
CA VAL A 93 9.59 5.90 7.02
C VAL A 93 10.59 6.89 7.66
N ALA A 94 11.29 6.47 8.71
CA ALA A 94 12.35 7.28 9.33
C ALA A 94 13.53 7.52 8.37
N ALA A 95 13.90 6.53 7.55
CA ALA A 95 14.94 6.68 6.54
C ALA A 95 14.56 7.69 5.45
N THR A 96 13.30 7.69 4.99
CA THR A 96 12.83 8.67 3.99
C THR A 96 12.80 10.11 4.53
N LEU A 97 12.41 10.30 5.80
CA LEU A 97 12.41 11.62 6.44
C LEU A 97 13.83 12.13 6.72
N ALA A 98 14.77 11.25 7.10
CA ALA A 98 16.16 11.62 7.30
C ALA A 98 16.84 12.06 5.99
N LEU A 99 16.60 11.35 4.89
CA LEU A 99 17.12 11.75 3.57
C LEU A 99 16.54 13.09 3.09
N ALA A 100 15.24 13.32 3.29
CA ALA A 100 14.61 14.61 2.97
C ALA A 100 15.21 15.75 3.81
N GLY A 101 15.44 15.54 5.11
CA GLY A 101 16.07 16.53 5.99
C GLY A 101 17.53 16.85 5.64
N ILE A 102 18.32 15.85 5.25
CA ILE A 102 19.73 16.04 4.85
C ILE A 102 19.83 16.81 3.52
N SER A 103 18.91 16.58 2.57
CA SER A 103 18.88 17.33 1.32
C SER A 103 18.55 18.83 1.51
N ALA A 104 17.74 19.16 2.51
CA ALA A 104 17.44 20.55 2.87
C ALA A 104 18.64 21.27 3.54
N LEU A 105 19.53 20.53 4.20
CA LEU A 105 20.73 21.07 4.84
C LEU A 105 21.88 21.31 3.85
N PHE A 106 22.02 20.47 2.82
CA PHE A 106 23.10 20.62 1.83
C PHE A 106 22.82 21.66 0.72
N LEU A 107 21.55 21.99 0.43
CA LEU A 107 21.20 23.13 -0.45
C LEU A 107 21.00 24.46 0.32
N GLY A 108 21.14 24.44 1.64
CA GLY A 108 20.63 25.49 2.53
C GLY A 108 21.49 26.74 2.75
N PRO A 109 22.83 26.76 2.52
CA PRO A 109 23.51 28.06 2.52
C PRO A 109 24.46 28.33 1.34
N PHE A 110 24.78 27.35 0.47
CA PHE A 110 25.73 27.57 -0.64
C PHE A 110 25.08 27.80 -2.02
N GLY A 111 23.75 27.75 -2.12
CA GLY A 111 23.02 27.83 -3.39
C GLY A 111 22.57 29.22 -3.85
N VAL A 112 22.98 30.31 -3.18
CA VAL A 112 22.52 31.69 -3.53
C VAL A 112 23.46 32.39 -4.52
N GLY A 113 24.54 31.73 -4.97
CA GLY A 113 25.59 32.38 -5.76
C GLY A 113 25.59 32.15 -7.27
N ASN A 114 24.93 31.13 -7.82
CA ASN A 114 25.28 30.70 -9.18
C ASN A 114 24.15 30.12 -10.06
N ALA A 115 22.92 30.60 -9.88
CA ALA A 115 21.81 30.31 -10.81
C ALA A 115 21.39 31.55 -11.63
N LEU A 116 22.27 32.56 -11.78
CA LEU A 116 21.99 33.75 -12.59
C LEU A 116 22.72 33.77 -13.95
N LEU A 117 23.43 32.71 -14.38
CA LEU A 117 24.18 32.73 -15.64
C LEU A 117 23.92 31.60 -16.64
N THR A 118 22.96 30.72 -16.43
CA THR A 118 22.57 29.74 -17.46
C THR A 118 21.06 29.50 -17.51
N ALA A 119 20.33 30.51 -17.97
CA ALA A 119 19.00 30.31 -18.54
C ALA A 119 19.08 30.55 -20.07
N PRO A 120 18.88 29.53 -20.93
CA PRO A 120 18.12 29.74 -22.14
C PRO A 120 16.64 29.63 -21.78
N ALA A 121 15.91 30.62 -22.29
CA ALA A 121 14.50 30.85 -22.09
C ALA A 121 13.60 29.64 -22.42
N SER A 122 12.40 29.70 -21.84
CA SER A 122 11.17 28.91 -22.05
C SER A 122 10.87 27.96 -20.87
N ALA A 123 9.71 27.97 -20.22
CA ALA A 123 8.45 28.60 -20.51
C ALA A 123 7.66 28.79 -19.19
N SER A 124 6.97 29.92 -19.11
CA SER A 124 5.63 30.09 -18.52
C SER A 124 5.29 29.42 -17.18
N GLY A 125 5.22 30.28 -16.16
CA GLY A 125 3.97 30.42 -15.40
C GLY A 125 3.75 29.44 -14.25
N PHE A 126 4.47 29.64 -13.14
CA PHE A 126 3.89 29.34 -11.83
C PHE A 126 4.10 30.55 -10.92
N LEU A 127 2.97 31.12 -10.50
CA LEU A 127 2.85 32.17 -9.50
C LEU A 127 3.74 31.87 -8.30
N SER A 128 4.80 32.67 -8.15
CA SER A 128 5.56 32.76 -6.91
C SER A 128 4.71 33.44 -5.83
N LEU A 129 3.88 32.66 -5.14
CA LEU A 129 3.48 32.97 -3.77
C LEU A 129 4.66 32.60 -2.85
N ALA A 130 5.73 33.38 -2.96
CA ALA A 130 6.81 33.39 -1.98
C ALA A 130 6.31 34.12 -0.73
N LEU A 131 5.46 33.44 0.05
CA LEU A 131 5.28 33.79 1.44
C LEU A 131 6.64 33.61 2.11
N PRO A 132 7.22 34.64 2.76
CA PRO A 132 8.43 34.48 3.54
C PRO A 132 8.07 33.54 4.70
N VAL A 133 8.35 32.25 4.53
CA VAL A 133 8.23 31.28 5.61
C VAL A 133 9.32 31.66 6.60
N SER A 134 8.96 32.53 7.54
CA SER A 134 9.80 32.93 8.65
C SER A 134 10.37 31.68 9.29
N GLY A 135 11.68 31.65 9.58
CA GLY A 135 12.36 30.50 10.17
C GLY A 135 11.67 29.99 11.45
N HIS A 136 10.90 30.86 12.12
CA HIS A 136 10.07 30.49 13.27
C HIS A 136 8.92 29.54 12.93
N VAL A 137 8.33 29.63 11.73
CA VAL A 137 7.28 28.70 11.28
C VAL A 137 7.87 27.31 11.05
N VAL A 138 9.07 27.22 10.49
CA VAL A 138 9.78 25.93 10.33
C VAL A 138 10.14 25.34 11.69
N LEU A 139 10.58 26.18 12.63
CA LEU A 139 10.92 25.76 13.99
C LEU A 139 9.69 25.26 14.77
N LEU A 140 8.55 25.94 14.64
CA LEU A 140 7.29 25.52 15.25
C LEU A 140 6.78 24.20 14.64
N LEU A 141 6.91 24.02 13.33
CA LEU A 141 6.51 22.77 12.66
C LEU A 141 7.40 21.60 13.10
N ALA A 142 8.72 21.83 13.19
CA ALA A 142 9.68 20.85 13.69
C ALA A 142 9.41 20.48 15.16
N ALA A 143 9.10 21.47 16.01
CA ALA A 143 8.72 21.24 17.40
C ALA A 143 7.42 20.45 17.53
N ALA A 144 6.40 20.74 16.71
CA ALA A 144 5.14 20.01 16.69
C ALA A 144 5.31 18.54 16.28
N VAL A 145 6.14 18.27 15.27
CA VAL A 145 6.48 16.90 14.84
C VAL A 145 7.25 16.17 15.94
N ALA A 146 8.23 16.81 16.58
CA ALA A 146 8.98 16.21 17.69
C ALA A 146 8.09 15.86 18.89
N LEU A 147 7.16 16.75 19.25
CA LEU A 147 6.16 16.51 20.30
C LEU A 147 5.21 15.35 19.94
N GLY A 148 4.75 15.27 18.70
CA GLY A 148 3.94 14.14 18.22
C GLY A 148 4.68 12.81 18.30
N CYS A 149 5.96 12.78 17.91
CA CYS A 149 6.81 11.60 17.98
C CYS A 149 7.08 11.14 19.43
N LEU A 150 7.16 12.08 20.39
CA LEU A 150 7.34 11.75 21.82
C LEU A 150 6.03 11.36 22.52
N ALA A 151 4.89 11.91 22.09
CA ALA A 151 3.58 11.56 22.65
C ALA A 151 3.08 10.18 22.19
N TYR A 152 3.46 9.76 20.98
CA TYR A 152 3.06 8.48 20.40
C TYR A 152 3.42 7.25 21.25
N PRO A 153 4.68 7.08 21.74
CA PRO A 153 5.02 5.92 22.58
C PRO A 153 4.32 5.94 23.96
N LEU A 154 4.04 7.12 24.52
CA LEU A 154 3.34 7.25 25.81
C LEU A 154 1.86 6.89 25.71
N SER A 155 1.23 7.11 24.56
CA SER A 155 -0.17 6.71 24.32
C SER A 155 -0.35 5.20 24.18
N ARG A 156 0.72 4.48 23.83
CA ARG A 156 0.71 3.02 23.62
C ARG A 156 0.90 2.21 24.91
N SER A 157 1.34 2.87 25.99
CA SER A 157 1.62 2.23 27.29
C SER A 157 0.49 2.38 28.33
N ARG A 158 -0.65 2.95 27.96
CA ARG A 158 -1.89 2.92 28.76
C ARG A 158 -2.88 1.97 28.11
#